data_AF-H6RRC7-F1
#
_entry.id   AF-H6RRC7-F1
#
_cell.length_a   1.000
_cell.length_b   1.000
_cell.length_c   1.000
_cell.angle_alpha   90.00
_cell.angle_beta   90.00
_cell.angle_gamma   90.00
#
_symmetry.space_group_name_H-M   'P 1'
#
loop_
_entity.id
_entity.type
_entity.pdbx_description
1 polymer ?
#
loop_
_entity_poly.entity_id
_entity_poly.type
_entity_poly.pdbx_seq_one_letter_code
_entity_poly.pdbx_strand_id
1 'polypeptide(L)'
;MSQLTHEELQKVAVDERNASELTRGEDLPAAGVRRNRNRAQVFSVRLDPNDIAAIETIARRMDVPVSTLVRGWILRGMVEHDNGSLSNIVERLQVDVKRLGELLG
;
A
#
# COMPACT_ATOMS: atom_id res chain seq x y z
N MET A 1 -11.79 -7.34 -16.18
CA MET A 1 -12.72 -6.96 -15.10
C MET A 1 -13.98 -6.44 -15.77
N SER A 2 -15.07 -7.22 -15.74
CA SER A 2 -16.33 -6.83 -16.37
C SER A 2 -16.89 -5.61 -15.64
N GLN A 3 -17.12 -4.51 -16.36
CA GLN A 3 -17.79 -3.33 -15.79
C GLN A 3 -19.29 -3.64 -15.71
N LEU A 4 -19.87 -3.53 -14.51
CA LEU A 4 -21.31 -3.63 -14.32
C LEU A 4 -22.00 -2.45 -15.02
N THR A 5 -23.01 -2.75 -15.80
CA THR A 5 -23.90 -1.77 -16.45
C THR A 5 -24.73 -1.02 -15.40
N HIS A 6 -25.26 0.14 -15.79
CA HIS A 6 -26.10 0.96 -14.90
C HIS A 6 -27.33 0.18 -14.39
N GLU A 7 -27.92 -0.67 -15.23
CA GLU A 7 -29.06 -1.51 -14.89
C GLU A 7 -28.68 -2.59 -13.86
N GLU A 8 -27.50 -3.20 -13.99
CA GLU A 8 -27.00 -4.17 -13.02
C GLU A 8 -26.70 -3.52 -11.66
N LEU A 9 -26.18 -2.28 -11.66
CA LEU A 9 -25.97 -1.51 -10.43
C LEU A 9 -27.29 -1.17 -9.74
N GLN A 10 -28.32 -0.78 -10.50
CA GLN A 10 -29.65 -0.53 -9.95
C GLN A 10 -30.25 -1.80 -9.34
N LYS A 11 -30.10 -2.93 -10.03
CA LYS A 11 -30.57 -4.22 -9.53
C LYS A 11 -29.91 -4.60 -8.21
N VAL A 12 -28.59 -4.49 -8.13
CA VAL A 12 -27.85 -4.76 -6.88
C VAL A 12 -28.30 -3.83 -5.75
N ALA A 13 -28.51 -2.54 -6.02
CA ALA A 13 -28.97 -1.60 -5.00
C ALA A 13 -30.37 -1.94 -4.46
N VAL A 14 -31.27 -2.42 -5.32
CA VAL A 14 -32.61 -2.88 -4.93
C VAL A 14 -32.54 -4.18 -4.12
N ASP A 15 -31.73 -5.13 -4.56
CA ASP A 15 -31.55 -6.43 -3.89
C ASP A 15 -30.95 -6.24 -2.49
N GLU A 16 -29.92 -5.41 -2.35
CA GLU A 16 -29.31 -5.06 -1.07
C GLU A 16 -30.28 -4.33 -0.14
N ARG A 17 -31.08 -3.41 -0.69
CA ARG A 17 -32.13 -2.73 0.08
C ARG A 17 -33.14 -3.74 0.63
N ASN A 18 -33.64 -4.64 -0.20
CA ASN A 18 -34.62 -5.65 0.22
C ASN A 18 -34.04 -6.60 1.27
N ALA A 19 -32.78 -7.04 1.09
CA ALA A 19 -32.08 -7.86 2.07
C ALA A 19 -31.94 -7.14 3.42
N SER A 20 -31.54 -5.87 3.41
CA SER A 20 -31.42 -5.03 4.60
C SER A 20 -32.76 -4.82 5.34
N GLU A 21 -33.85 -4.65 4.58
CA GLU A 21 -35.19 -4.51 5.15
C GLU A 21 -35.67 -5.81 5.82
N LEU A 22 -35.33 -6.97 5.27
CA LEU A 22 -35.65 -8.28 5.86
C LEU A 22 -34.89 -8.51 7.17
N THR A 23 -33.64 -8.07 7.25
CA THR A 23 -32.77 -8.27 8.43
C THR A 23 -32.79 -7.08 9.39
N ARG A 24 -33.70 -6.10 9.20
CA ARG A 24 -33.76 -4.85 9.99
C ARG A 24 -33.89 -5.10 11.51
N GLY A 25 -34.59 -6.17 11.88
CA GLY A 25 -34.83 -6.55 13.28
C GLY A 25 -33.82 -7.54 13.86
N GLU A 26 -32.83 -7.97 13.07
CA GLU A 26 -31.79 -8.87 13.53
C GLU A 26 -30.74 -8.11 14.34
N ASP A 27 -30.27 -8.70 15.42
CA ASP A 27 -29.17 -8.14 16.19
C ASP A 27 -27.92 -8.06 15.30
N LEU A 28 -27.31 -6.88 15.26
CA LEU A 28 -26.02 -6.71 14.58
C LEU A 28 -24.99 -7.65 15.22
N PRO A 29 -24.14 -8.31 14.42
CA PRO A 29 -23.10 -9.17 14.96
C PRO A 29 -22.25 -8.39 15.96
N ALA A 30 -22.07 -8.96 17.16
CA ALA A 30 -21.36 -8.33 18.25
C ALA A 30 -19.98 -7.84 17.78
N ALA A 31 -19.82 -6.52 17.76
CA ALA A 31 -18.61 -5.75 17.46
C ALA A 31 -17.53 -6.51 16.67
N GLY A 32 -17.52 -6.35 15.35
CA GLY A 32 -16.41 -6.78 14.52
C GLY A 32 -15.07 -6.34 15.13
N VAL A 33 -14.22 -7.30 15.50
CA VAL A 33 -12.90 -7.03 16.06
C VAL A 33 -12.15 -6.16 15.07
N ARG A 34 -11.91 -4.89 15.42
CA ARG A 34 -11.18 -3.96 14.55
C ARG A 34 -9.73 -4.45 14.45
N ARG A 35 -9.44 -5.18 13.36
CA ARG A 35 -8.30 -6.10 13.24
C ARG A 35 -6.89 -5.49 13.40
N ASN A 36 -6.73 -4.17 13.57
CA ASN A 36 -5.39 -3.60 13.35
C ASN A 36 -5.05 -2.23 13.99
N ARG A 37 -5.65 -1.83 15.12
CA ARG A 37 -5.26 -0.55 15.75
C ARG A 37 -4.04 -0.65 16.68
N ASN A 38 -3.81 -1.82 17.32
CA ASN A 38 -2.82 -1.96 18.40
C ASN A 38 -1.41 -2.42 17.98
N ARG A 39 -1.08 -2.48 16.68
CA ARG A 39 0.24 -2.93 16.20
C ARG A 39 1.12 -1.84 15.58
N ALA A 40 0.57 -0.65 15.29
CA ALA A 40 1.37 0.42 14.71
C ALA A 40 2.18 1.14 15.81
N GLN A 41 3.51 1.05 15.74
CA GLN A 41 4.39 1.87 16.57
C GLN A 41 4.58 3.25 15.92
N VAL A 42 4.61 4.30 16.74
CA VAL A 42 4.82 5.67 16.28
C VAL A 42 6.31 5.93 16.15
N PHE A 43 6.75 6.33 14.96
CA PHE A 43 8.10 6.81 14.68
C PHE A 43 8.02 8.31 14.35
N SER A 44 8.58 9.15 15.24
CA SER A 44 8.51 10.61 15.12
C SER A 44 9.78 11.17 14.50
N VAL A 45 9.64 11.98 13.44
CA VAL A 45 10.74 12.68 12.77
C VAL A 45 10.47 14.18 12.82
N ARG A 46 11.52 14.97 13.07
CA ARG A 46 11.46 16.43 12.96
C ARG A 46 11.75 16.83 11.52
N LEU A 47 10.87 17.62 10.92
CA LEU A 47 10.99 18.14 9.56
C LEU A 47 10.90 19.66 9.59
N ASP A 48 11.47 20.31 8.58
CA ASP A 48 11.26 21.74 8.37
C ASP A 48 9.77 22.02 8.08
N PRO A 49 9.19 23.14 8.56
CA PRO A 49 7.81 23.49 8.27
C PRO A 49 7.50 23.57 6.76
N ASN A 50 8.45 24.00 5.94
CA ASN A 50 8.28 24.09 4.49
C ASN A 50 8.20 22.70 3.85
N ASP A 51 8.97 21.73 4.35
CA ASP A 51 8.92 20.34 3.88
C ASP A 51 7.56 19.72 4.21
N ILE A 52 7.03 19.98 5.41
CA ILE A 52 5.68 19.52 5.79
C ILE A 52 4.63 20.08 4.82
N ALA A 53 4.67 21.38 4.53
CA ALA A 53 3.75 22.02 3.60
C ALA A 53 3.85 21.46 2.16
N ALA A 54 5.06 21.12 1.72
CA ALA A 54 5.29 20.49 0.43
C ALA A 54 4.68 19.08 0.38
N ILE A 55 4.90 18.26 1.41
CA ILE A 55 4.34 16.90 1.52
C ILE A 55 2.81 16.96 1.53
N GLU A 56 2.21 17.86 2.30
CA GLU A 56 0.75 18.06 2.33
C GLU A 56 0.19 18.44 0.96
N THR A 57 0.89 19.29 0.23
CA THR A 57 0.47 19.70 -1.12
C THR A 57 0.46 18.52 -2.08
N ILE A 58 1.47 17.66 -2.02
CA ILE A 58 1.54 16.45 -2.84
C ILE A 58 0.42 15.48 -2.44
N ALA A 59 0.21 15.26 -1.14
CA ALA A 59 -0.83 14.36 -0.64
C ALA A 59 -2.23 14.81 -1.08
N ARG A 60 -2.54 16.11 -1.02
CA ARG A 60 -3.79 16.69 -1.53
C ARG A 60 -3.96 16.48 -3.03
N ARG A 61 -2.91 16.70 -3.83
CA ARG A 61 -2.96 16.50 -5.29
C ARG A 61 -3.20 15.03 -5.66
N MET A 62 -2.72 14.11 -4.84
CA MET A 62 -2.87 12.66 -5.03
C MET A 62 -4.14 12.11 -4.39
N ASP A 63 -4.94 12.94 -3.71
CA ASP A 63 -6.12 12.57 -2.93
C ASP A 63 -5.87 11.42 -1.94
N VAL A 64 -4.75 11.49 -1.21
CA VAL A 64 -4.38 10.51 -0.18
C VAL A 64 -4.04 11.19 1.14
N PRO A 65 -4.26 10.52 2.30
CA PRO A 65 -3.77 11.02 3.57
C PRO A 65 -2.25 11.17 3.59
N VAL A 66 -1.73 12.22 4.21
CA VAL A 66 -0.29 12.48 4.36
C VAL A 66 0.46 11.27 4.91
N SER A 67 -0.07 10.63 5.96
CA SER A 67 0.51 9.43 6.56
C SER A 67 0.60 8.25 5.58
N THR A 68 -0.35 8.14 4.64
CA THR A 68 -0.36 7.10 3.60
C THR A 68 0.73 7.38 2.57
N LEU A 69 0.86 8.63 2.14
CA LEU A 69 1.91 9.05 1.22
C LEU A 69 3.31 8.80 1.80
N VAL A 70 3.56 9.31 3.00
CA VAL A 70 4.87 9.18 3.68
C VAL A 70 5.22 7.73 3.92
N ARG A 71 4.27 6.91 4.42
CA ARG A 71 4.49 5.47 4.60
C ARG A 71 4.83 4.78 3.27
N GLY A 72 4.13 5.14 2.19
CA GLY A 72 4.39 4.61 0.86
C GLY A 72 5.79 4.93 0.36
N TRP A 73 6.27 6.16 0.54
CA TRP A 73 7.64 6.55 0.20
C TRP A 73 8.68 5.83 1.04
N ILE A 74 8.48 5.71 2.35
CA ILE A 74 9.42 4.98 3.22
C ILE A 74 9.54 3.52 2.76
N LEU A 75 8.42 2.83 2.52
CA LEU A 75 8.46 1.44 2.06
C LEU A 75 9.09 1.28 0.67
N ARG A 76 8.83 2.22 -0.25
CA ARG A 76 9.49 2.22 -1.57
C ARG A 76 10.99 2.41 -1.44
N GLY A 77 11.43 3.40 -0.65
CA GLY A 77 12.86 3.63 -0.40
C GLY A 77 13.53 2.42 0.25
N MET A 78 12.84 1.74 1.18
CA MET A 78 13.34 0.49 1.74
C MET A 78 13.52 -0.59 0.67
N VAL A 79 12.53 -0.81 -0.20
CA VAL A 79 12.64 -1.78 -1.31
C VAL A 79 13.72 -1.38 -2.31
N GLU A 80 13.88 -0.10 -2.62
CA GLU A 80 14.94 0.40 -3.51
C GLU A 80 16.33 0.16 -2.91
N HIS A 81 16.48 0.27 -1.59
CA HIS A 81 17.71 -0.07 -0.87
C HIS A 81 17.89 -1.58 -0.61
N ASP A 82 16.79 -2.35 -0.58
CA ASP A 82 16.76 -3.80 -0.30
C ASP A 82 16.76 -4.65 -1.58
N ASN A 83 16.53 -4.05 -2.77
CA ASN A 83 16.68 -4.66 -4.09
C ASN A 83 18.16 -4.95 -4.39
N GLY A 84 18.70 -5.94 -3.67
CA GLY A 84 20.09 -6.31 -3.66
C GLY A 84 20.93 -5.20 -3.11
N SER A 85 21.23 -5.26 -1.80
CA SER A 85 22.42 -4.62 -1.22
C SER A 85 23.51 -4.56 -2.29
N LEU A 86 24.09 -3.39 -2.57
CA LEU A 86 25.14 -3.22 -3.58
C LEU A 86 26.13 -4.40 -3.61
N SER A 87 26.42 -4.95 -2.42
CA SER A 87 27.14 -6.20 -2.20
C SER A 87 26.66 -7.40 -3.04
N ASN A 88 25.36 -7.70 -3.08
CA ASN A 88 24.78 -8.81 -3.85
C ASN A 88 24.92 -8.60 -5.37
N ILE A 89 24.85 -7.34 -5.84
CA ILE A 89 25.07 -7.01 -7.26
C ILE A 89 26.55 -7.18 -7.60
N VAL A 90 27.45 -6.74 -6.72
CA VAL A 90 28.90 -6.91 -6.87
C VAL A 90 29.30 -8.38 -6.82
N GLU A 91 28.76 -9.17 -5.88
CA GLU A 91 28.99 -10.61 -5.79
C GLU A 91 28.56 -11.33 -7.08
N ARG A 92 27.39 -10.98 -7.61
CA ARG A 92 26.91 -11.54 -8.87
C ARG A 92 27.83 -11.17 -10.05
N LEU A 93 28.28 -9.92 -10.12
CA LEU A 93 29.21 -9.47 -11.15
C LEU A 93 30.56 -10.22 -11.07
N GLN A 94 31.08 -10.45 -9.86
CA GLN A 94 32.31 -11.21 -9.64
C GLN A 94 32.17 -12.66 -10.13
N VAL A 95 31.03 -13.30 -9.85
CA VAL A 95 30.74 -14.65 -10.34
C VAL A 95 30.71 -14.70 -11.87
N ASP A 96 30.07 -13.71 -12.50
CA ASP A 96 29.95 -13.68 -13.97
C ASP A 96 31.29 -13.38 -14.66
N VAL A 97 32.13 -12.51 -14.09
CA VAL A 97 33.50 -12.27 -14.58
C VAL A 97 34.36 -13.54 -14.47
N LYS A 98 34.25 -14.28 -13.36
CA LYS A 98 34.98 -15.54 -13.19
C LYS A 98 34.60 -16.57 -14.24
N ARG A 99 33.30 -16.72 -14.52
CA ARG A 99 32.79 -17.63 -15.57
C ARG A 99 33.29 -17.25 -16.96
N LEU A 100 33.37 -15.95 -17.28
CA LEU A 100 33.94 -15.49 -18.54
C LEU A 100 35.43 -15.83 -18.66
N GLY A 101 36.20 -15.69 -17.58
CA GLY A 101 37.60 -16.10 -17.53
C GLY A 101 37.77 -17.61 -17.76
N GLU A 102 36.90 -18.43 -17.19
CA GLU A 102 36.88 -19.90 -17.40
C GLU A 102 36.47 -20.31 -18.82
N LEU A 103 35.74 -19.47 -19.55
CA LEU A 103 35.33 -19.74 -20.94
C LEU A 103 36.35 -19.26 -21.98
N LEU A 104 37.24 -18.36 -21.61
CA LEU A 104 38.26 -17.77 -22.48
C LEU A 104 39.67 -18.35 -22.27
N GLY A 105 39.86 -19.15 -21.21
CA GLY A 105 41.08 -19.93 -20.95
C GLY A 105 40.91 -21.39 -21.32
#